data_AF-A0A7S1SPH5-F1
#
_entry.id   AF-A0A7S1SPH5-F1
#
_cell.length_a   1.000
_cell.length_b   1.000
_cell.length_c   1.000
_cell.angle_alpha   90.00
_cell.angle_beta   90.00
_cell.angle_gamma   90.00
#
_symmetry.space_group_name_H-M   'P 1'
#
loop_
_entity.id
_entity.type
_entity.pdbx_description
1 polymer ?
#
loop_
_entity_poly.entity_id
_entity_poly.type
_entity_poly.pdbx_seq_one_letter_code
_entity_poly.pdbx_strand_id
1 'polypeptide(L)'
;MAATQVRSSAVQVRMSVSASSARPQQAHACKATIPSALRLRFAPNHVAGARRARVATDRQLPVVAAAGNGNGATTSTPSRPEYIPNRIDDPNYVRIFDTTLRDGEQSPGCTLTIKEKLDIARSLSRLGVDIIEAGFPIASPDDFESVRMIAEEVGNEPNADGHVPVICGLSRTKFADLERAWDAVKGARKPRVHTFIATSEIHMQFKLKMSPDEVVENAVRAVKHLRSLGCTDIEFSPEDAGRSDPEFLYRILGAVIEAGAT
;
A
#
# COMPACT_ATOMS: atom_id res chain seq x y z
N MET A 1 48.74 31.11 44.35
CA MET A 1 48.42 30.34 45.56
C MET A 1 46.96 30.60 45.93
N ALA A 2 46.24 29.54 46.34
CA ALA A 2 44.85 29.48 46.84
C ALA A 2 43.74 29.87 45.84
N ALA A 3 43.10 28.94 45.14
CA ALA A 3 42.11 27.94 45.59
C ALA A 3 40.85 28.56 46.20
N THR A 4 39.77 28.64 45.40
CA THR A 4 38.40 28.84 45.92
C THR A 4 37.52 27.75 45.35
N GLN A 5 37.04 26.93 46.28
CA GLN A 5 36.29 25.70 46.10
C GLN A 5 34.80 26.08 46.21
N VAL A 6 34.00 25.87 45.17
CA VAL A 6 32.53 25.92 45.26
C VAL A 6 32.01 24.50 45.11
N ARG A 7 31.44 23.99 46.19
CA ARG A 7 30.85 22.66 46.31
C ARG A 7 29.52 22.61 45.55
N SER A 8 29.41 21.68 44.60
CA SER A 8 28.16 21.28 43.97
C SER A 8 27.47 20.23 44.85
N SER A 9 26.29 20.57 45.38
CA SER A 9 25.40 19.65 46.09
C SER A 9 24.59 18.83 45.10
N ALA A 10 24.99 17.57 44.89
CA ALA A 10 24.17 16.58 44.20
C ALA A 10 23.09 16.04 45.15
N VAL A 11 21.83 16.32 44.82
CA VAL A 11 20.65 15.74 45.47
C VAL A 11 20.44 14.34 44.89
N GLN A 12 20.75 13.32 45.70
CA GLN A 12 20.56 11.91 45.36
C GLN A 12 19.25 11.42 46.01
N VAL A 13 18.16 11.42 45.25
CA VAL A 13 16.89 10.81 45.70
C VAL A 13 16.94 9.32 45.37
N ARG A 14 17.08 8.50 46.43
CA ARG A 14 16.81 7.06 46.41
C ARG A 14 15.31 6.84 46.26
N MET A 15 14.88 6.16 45.19
CA MET A 15 13.61 5.45 45.18
C MET A 15 13.88 3.95 45.26
N SER A 16 13.65 3.40 46.45
CA SER A 16 13.49 1.98 46.70
C SER A 16 12.07 1.57 46.33
N VAL A 17 11.90 0.72 45.32
CA VAL A 17 10.64 0.00 45.10
C VAL A 17 10.92 -1.49 45.20
N SER A 18 10.26 -2.08 46.19
CA SER A 18 10.28 -3.50 46.57
C SER A 18 9.67 -4.37 45.47
N ALA A 19 10.37 -5.44 45.12
CA ALA A 19 9.88 -6.49 44.24
C ALA A 19 8.85 -7.34 44.99
N SER A 20 7.57 -7.21 44.61
CA SER A 20 6.50 -8.10 45.04
C SER A 20 6.19 -9.08 43.91
N SER A 21 6.44 -10.36 44.18
CA SER A 21 6.17 -11.51 43.31
C SER A 21 4.67 -11.78 43.24
N ALA A 22 4.02 -11.38 42.16
CA ALA A 22 2.65 -11.79 41.84
C ALA A 22 2.66 -13.05 40.96
N ARG A 23 1.97 -14.10 41.42
CA ARG A 23 1.76 -15.38 40.71
C ARG A 23 0.85 -15.17 39.50
N PRO A 24 1.01 -15.93 38.40
CA PRO A 24 0.14 -15.84 37.24
C PRO A 24 -1.25 -16.40 37.57
N GLN A 25 -2.28 -15.56 37.44
CA GLN A 25 -3.67 -15.99 37.46
C GLN A 25 -4.01 -16.71 36.16
N GLN A 26 -4.68 -17.85 36.30
CA GLN A 26 -5.13 -18.72 35.23
C GLN A 26 -6.14 -18.01 34.32
N ALA A 27 -5.92 -18.11 33.01
CA ALA A 27 -6.88 -17.71 32.00
C ALA A 27 -8.07 -18.68 32.02
N HIS A 28 -9.24 -18.21 32.48
CA HIS A 28 -10.50 -18.92 32.30
C HIS A 28 -10.95 -18.80 30.83
N ALA A 29 -10.83 -19.91 30.09
CA ALA A 29 -11.42 -20.06 28.78
C ALA A 29 -12.96 -20.10 28.89
N CYS A 30 -13.62 -19.04 28.43
CA CYS A 30 -15.07 -19.05 28.19
C CYS A 30 -15.35 -19.96 26.97
N LYS A 31 -15.78 -21.20 27.23
CA LYS A 31 -16.34 -22.09 26.21
C LYS A 31 -17.75 -21.61 25.87
N ALA A 32 -17.93 -21.01 24.70
CA ALA A 32 -19.24 -20.80 24.12
C ALA A 32 -19.77 -22.12 23.53
N THR A 33 -20.83 -22.65 24.13
CA THR A 33 -21.55 -23.85 23.69
C THR A 33 -22.42 -23.50 22.47
N ILE A 34 -22.19 -24.16 21.34
CA ILE A 34 -23.03 -24.04 20.13
C ILE A 34 -24.26 -24.96 20.30
N PRO A 35 -25.50 -24.46 20.15
CA PRO A 35 -26.69 -25.30 20.19
C PRO A 35 -26.79 -26.24 18.98
N SER A 36 -27.00 -27.53 19.27
CA SER A 36 -27.19 -28.61 18.32
C SER A 36 -28.54 -28.53 17.59
N ALA A 37 -28.64 -27.76 16.50
CA ALA A 37 -29.81 -27.80 15.62
C ALA A 37 -29.56 -27.28 14.20
N LEU A 38 -28.73 -27.99 13.40
CA LEU A 38 -28.90 -28.08 11.94
C LEU A 38 -27.97 -29.17 11.35
N ARG A 39 -28.33 -30.45 11.50
CA ARG A 39 -27.69 -31.53 10.74
C ARG A 39 -28.36 -31.61 9.36
N LEU A 40 -27.75 -30.99 8.36
CA LEU A 40 -28.04 -31.28 6.95
C LEU A 40 -27.44 -32.66 6.62
N ARG A 41 -28.33 -33.59 6.25
CA ARG A 41 -28.02 -34.98 5.89
C ARG A 41 -27.40 -34.99 4.49
N PHE A 42 -26.18 -35.49 4.37
CA PHE A 42 -25.66 -35.97 3.08
C PHE A 42 -26.02 -37.45 2.93
N ALA A 43 -26.78 -37.77 1.88
CA ALA A 43 -27.07 -39.15 1.48
C ALA A 43 -25.90 -39.72 0.66
N PRO A 44 -25.52 -41.00 0.85
CA PRO A 44 -24.56 -41.67 -0.01
C PRO A 44 -25.28 -42.25 -1.24
N ASN A 45 -24.79 -41.97 -2.45
CA ASN A 45 -25.19 -42.72 -3.64
C ASN A 45 -24.02 -43.56 -4.15
N HIS A 46 -24.34 -44.83 -4.36
CA HIS A 46 -23.47 -45.90 -4.80
C HIS A 46 -22.90 -45.70 -6.21
N VAL A 47 -21.71 -46.26 -6.38
CA VAL A 47 -20.92 -46.39 -7.61
C VAL A 47 -21.56 -47.38 -8.58
N ALA A 48 -21.64 -47.03 -9.86
CA ALA A 48 -21.72 -47.97 -10.97
C ALA A 48 -20.78 -47.51 -12.09
N GLY A 49 -19.91 -48.42 -12.54
CA GLY A 49 -18.78 -48.12 -13.41
C GLY A 49 -19.13 -47.75 -14.85
N ALA A 50 -18.27 -46.93 -15.44
CA ALA A 50 -18.19 -46.73 -16.88
C ALA A 50 -16.72 -46.61 -17.30
N ARG A 51 -16.44 -47.22 -18.44
CA ARG A 51 -15.14 -47.64 -18.97
C ARG A 51 -14.20 -46.46 -19.27
N ARG A 52 -12.89 -46.69 -19.10
CA ARG A 52 -11.80 -45.83 -19.58
C ARG A 52 -11.91 -45.62 -21.10
N ALA A 53 -12.19 -44.39 -21.52
CA ALA A 53 -11.99 -43.94 -22.90
C ALA A 53 -10.55 -43.42 -23.05
N ARG A 54 -9.87 -43.89 -24.09
CA ARG A 54 -8.49 -43.51 -24.44
C ARG A 54 -8.44 -42.05 -24.88
N VAL A 55 -7.41 -41.32 -24.44
CA VAL A 55 -7.04 -40.01 -24.98
C VAL A 55 -6.52 -40.23 -26.41
N ALA A 56 -7.27 -39.75 -27.40
CA ALA A 56 -6.81 -39.63 -28.76
C ALA A 56 -6.05 -38.30 -28.88
N THR A 57 -4.79 -38.43 -29.28
CA THR A 57 -3.89 -37.37 -29.70
C THR A 57 -4.42 -36.67 -30.95
N ASP A 58 -4.01 -35.40 -31.08
CA ASP A 58 -3.91 -34.63 -32.32
C ASP A 58 -5.22 -34.04 -32.88
N ARG A 59 -5.49 -32.80 -32.47
CA ARG A 59 -6.26 -31.83 -33.27
C ARG A 59 -5.45 -30.55 -33.37
N GLN A 60 -4.60 -30.49 -34.40
CA GLN A 60 -4.09 -29.25 -34.94
C GLN A 60 -5.26 -28.31 -35.25
N LEU A 61 -5.23 -27.13 -34.61
CA LEU A 61 -6.08 -26.00 -34.97
C LEU A 61 -5.69 -25.53 -36.39
N PRO A 62 -6.66 -25.15 -37.24
CA PRO A 62 -6.35 -24.79 -38.62
C PRO A 62 -5.57 -23.48 -38.64
N VAL A 63 -4.38 -23.54 -39.25
CA VAL A 63 -3.60 -22.36 -39.63
C VAL A 63 -4.38 -21.64 -40.72
N VAL A 64 -4.93 -20.47 -40.40
CA VAL A 64 -5.52 -19.57 -41.39
C VAL A 64 -4.37 -18.94 -42.17
N ALA A 65 -4.23 -19.33 -43.43
CA ALA A 65 -3.26 -18.75 -44.35
C ALA A 65 -3.55 -17.26 -44.55
N ALA A 66 -2.56 -16.42 -44.27
CA ALA A 66 -2.61 -15.00 -44.56
C ALA A 66 -2.57 -14.79 -46.09
N ALA A 67 -3.70 -14.38 -46.66
CA ALA A 67 -3.73 -13.78 -47.98
C ALA A 67 -3.08 -12.39 -47.87
N GLY A 68 -1.92 -12.23 -48.51
CA GLY A 68 -1.22 -10.97 -48.57
C GLY A 68 -2.06 -9.91 -49.27
N ASN A 69 -2.26 -8.79 -48.58
CA ASN A 69 -2.58 -7.53 -49.22
C ASN A 69 -1.64 -6.48 -48.65
N GLY A 70 -0.73 -6.03 -49.51
CA GLY A 70 0.22 -4.98 -49.19
C GLY A 70 -0.51 -3.67 -48.96
N ASN A 71 -0.59 -3.28 -47.69
CA ASN A 71 -0.68 -1.89 -47.26
C ASN A 71 0.21 -1.79 -46.02
N GLY A 72 1.38 -1.19 -46.18
CA GLY A 72 2.29 -0.86 -45.09
C GLY A 72 1.69 0.23 -44.20
N ALA A 73 0.65 -0.12 -43.45
CA ALA A 73 0.31 0.60 -42.23
C ALA A 73 1.19 0.00 -41.15
N THR A 74 2.25 0.71 -40.79
CA THR A 74 2.88 0.53 -39.48
C THR A 74 1.76 0.71 -38.46
N THR A 75 1.19 -0.38 -37.96
CA THR A 75 0.31 -0.35 -36.79
C THR A 75 1.22 0.03 -35.64
N SER A 76 1.44 1.34 -35.46
CA SER A 76 2.01 1.87 -34.24
C SER A 76 1.06 1.45 -33.14
N THR A 77 1.47 0.47 -32.33
CA THR A 77 0.82 0.23 -31.05
C THR A 77 0.66 1.59 -30.39
N PRO A 78 -0.56 1.99 -29.97
CA PRO A 78 -0.76 3.30 -29.36
C PRO A 78 0.23 3.42 -28.20
N SER A 79 1.17 4.36 -28.33
CA SER A 79 2.18 4.59 -27.32
C SER A 79 1.49 5.04 -26.04
N ARG A 80 1.84 4.43 -24.91
CA ARG A 80 1.33 4.86 -23.61
C ARG A 80 1.56 6.37 -23.44
N PRO A 81 0.60 7.13 -22.91
CA PRO A 81 0.78 8.55 -22.68
C PRO A 81 1.91 8.80 -21.69
N GLU A 82 2.54 9.96 -21.80
CA GLU A 82 3.55 10.38 -20.83
C GLU A 82 2.93 10.47 -19.43
N TYR A 83 3.67 9.98 -18.42
CA TYR A 83 3.23 10.07 -17.04
C TYR A 83 3.56 11.45 -16.47
N ILE A 84 2.53 12.26 -16.26
CA ILE A 84 2.63 13.57 -15.59
C ILE A 84 1.72 13.50 -14.34
N PRO A 85 2.24 13.63 -13.09
CA PRO A 85 1.39 13.76 -11.90
C PRO A 85 0.30 14.82 -12.14
N ASN A 86 -0.92 14.65 -11.63
CA ASN A 86 -2.09 15.53 -11.83
C ASN A 86 -2.66 15.72 -13.26
N ARG A 87 -2.12 15.05 -14.28
CA ARG A 87 -2.58 15.26 -15.67
C ARG A 87 -2.78 13.95 -16.44
N ILE A 88 -3.94 13.83 -17.08
CA ILE A 88 -4.27 12.77 -18.05
C ILE A 88 -4.85 13.45 -19.28
N ASP A 89 -4.16 13.35 -20.42
CA ASP A 89 -4.54 14.06 -21.65
C ASP A 89 -5.61 13.33 -22.47
N ASP A 90 -5.55 12.01 -22.52
CA ASP A 90 -6.57 11.19 -23.19
C ASP A 90 -7.71 10.90 -22.20
N PRO A 91 -8.94 11.40 -22.45
CA PRO A 91 -10.07 11.16 -21.56
C PRO A 91 -10.48 9.68 -21.45
N ASN A 92 -10.00 8.82 -22.35
CA ASN A 92 -10.24 7.38 -22.29
C ASN A 92 -9.15 6.62 -21.51
N TYR A 93 -8.06 7.31 -21.13
CA TYR A 93 -6.98 6.69 -20.39
C TYR A 93 -7.32 6.62 -18.89
N VAL A 94 -7.26 5.42 -18.33
CA VAL A 94 -7.44 5.18 -16.90
C VAL A 94 -6.12 4.64 -16.35
N ARG A 95 -5.57 5.34 -15.36
CA ARG A 95 -4.38 4.85 -14.64
C ARG A 95 -4.76 3.66 -13.77
N ILE A 96 -4.02 2.57 -13.92
CA ILE A 96 -4.16 1.39 -13.09
C ILE A 96 -3.19 1.51 -11.91
N PHE A 97 -3.74 1.76 -10.73
CA PHE A 97 -3.03 1.73 -9.46
C PHE A 97 -3.23 0.35 -8.83
N ASP A 98 -2.16 -0.44 -8.75
CA ASP A 98 -2.19 -1.76 -8.11
C ASP A 98 -1.66 -1.67 -6.67
N THR A 99 -2.43 -2.21 -5.72
CA THR A 99 -2.07 -2.27 -4.30
C THR A 99 -1.93 -3.73 -3.81
N THR A 100 -1.64 -4.67 -4.71
CA THR A 100 -1.47 -6.09 -4.35
C THR A 100 -0.37 -6.27 -3.30
N LEU A 101 0.72 -5.52 -3.43
CA LEU A 101 1.88 -5.56 -2.52
C LEU A 101 1.69 -4.78 -1.21
N ARG A 102 0.55 -4.09 -1.05
CA ARG A 102 0.22 -3.35 0.17
C ARG A 102 -1.10 -3.82 0.75
N ASP A 103 -2.24 -3.48 0.14
CA ASP A 103 -3.56 -3.81 0.70
C ASP A 103 -3.87 -5.30 0.52
N GLY A 104 -3.41 -5.88 -0.60
CA GLY A 104 -3.51 -7.32 -0.84
C GLY A 104 -2.79 -8.16 0.23
N GLU A 105 -1.58 -7.75 0.63
CA GLU A 105 -0.79 -8.40 1.69
C GLU A 105 -1.48 -8.35 3.07
N GLN A 106 -2.39 -7.39 3.31
CA GLN A 106 -3.15 -7.34 4.58
C GLN A 106 -4.17 -8.46 4.72
N SER A 107 -4.40 -9.26 3.67
CA SER A 107 -5.25 -10.44 3.72
C SER A 107 -4.67 -11.49 4.69
N PRO A 108 -5.49 -12.08 5.58
CA PRO A 108 -5.02 -13.10 6.51
C PRO A 108 -4.33 -14.27 5.79
N GLY A 109 -3.07 -14.53 6.12
CA GLY A 109 -2.27 -15.61 5.53
C GLY A 109 -1.51 -15.23 4.25
N CYS A 110 -1.54 -13.97 3.82
CA CYS A 110 -0.87 -13.48 2.61
C CYS A 110 0.44 -12.71 2.88
N THR A 111 1.18 -13.02 3.94
CA THR A 111 2.47 -12.38 4.23
C THR A 111 3.50 -12.74 3.15
N LEU A 112 4.14 -11.73 2.57
CA LEU A 112 5.11 -11.92 1.50
C LEU A 112 6.54 -11.64 2.00
N THR A 113 7.47 -12.49 1.61
CA THR A 113 8.89 -12.20 1.75
C THR A 113 9.33 -11.10 0.77
N ILE A 114 10.45 -10.43 1.05
CA ILE A 114 11.04 -9.41 0.15
C ILE A 114 11.21 -9.94 -1.29
N LYS A 115 11.65 -11.20 -1.42
CA LYS A 115 11.84 -11.85 -2.72
C LYS A 115 10.51 -12.04 -3.46
N GLU A 116 9.47 -12.51 -2.78
CA GLU A 116 8.13 -12.68 -3.37
C GLU A 116 7.56 -11.32 -3.79
N LYS A 117 7.74 -10.28 -2.96
CA LYS A 117 7.34 -8.91 -3.31
C LYS A 117 8.02 -8.42 -4.59
N LEU A 118 9.33 -8.64 -4.73
CA LEU A 118 10.07 -8.31 -5.97
C LEU A 118 9.55 -9.09 -7.18
N ASP A 119 9.34 -10.40 -7.06
CA ASP A 119 8.87 -11.23 -8.17
C ASP A 119 7.47 -10.83 -8.63
N ILE A 120 6.58 -10.48 -7.70
CA ILE A 120 5.26 -9.91 -7.98
C ILE A 120 5.41 -8.50 -8.60
N ALA A 121 6.24 -7.61 -8.05
CA ALA A 121 6.46 -6.27 -8.60
C ALA A 121 6.95 -6.29 -10.05
N ARG A 122 7.89 -7.19 -10.39
CA ARG A 122 8.32 -7.41 -11.77
C ARG A 122 7.18 -7.92 -12.65
N SER A 123 6.31 -8.76 -12.11
CA SER A 123 5.13 -9.26 -12.83
C SER A 123 4.08 -8.18 -13.07
N LEU A 124 3.83 -7.31 -12.10
CA LEU A 124 2.97 -6.14 -12.23
C LEU A 124 3.54 -5.13 -13.23
N SER A 125 4.86 -4.91 -13.21
CA SER A 125 5.53 -4.07 -14.21
C SER A 125 5.31 -4.63 -15.62
N ARG A 126 5.54 -5.93 -15.83
CA ARG A 126 5.28 -6.60 -17.14
C ARG A 126 3.82 -6.61 -17.56
N LEU A 127 2.89 -6.68 -16.60
CA LEU A 127 1.45 -6.52 -16.86
C LEU A 127 1.13 -5.10 -17.38
N GLY A 128 1.98 -4.13 -17.08
CA GLY A 128 1.85 -2.75 -17.53
C GLY A 128 0.92 -1.93 -16.65
N VAL A 129 0.90 -2.16 -15.34
CA VAL A 129 0.20 -1.25 -14.41
C VAL A 129 0.91 0.10 -14.37
N ASP A 130 0.17 1.18 -14.12
CA ASP A 130 0.74 2.53 -14.10
C ASP A 130 1.46 2.83 -12.79
N ILE A 131 0.86 2.42 -11.67
CA ILE A 131 1.39 2.62 -10.32
C ILE A 131 1.40 1.29 -9.57
N ILE A 132 2.50 1.01 -8.88
CA ILE A 132 2.65 -0.09 -7.94
C ILE A 132 2.78 0.51 -6.54
N GLU A 133 1.79 0.31 -5.68
CA GLU A 133 1.94 0.58 -4.25
C GLU A 133 2.67 -0.58 -3.59
N ALA A 134 3.97 -0.38 -3.37
CA ALA A 134 4.91 -1.44 -3.04
C ALA A 134 4.90 -1.85 -1.56
N GLY A 135 4.20 -1.10 -0.70
CA GLY A 135 4.07 -1.43 0.73
C GLY A 135 3.86 -0.23 1.64
N PHE A 136 4.05 -0.46 2.95
CA PHE A 136 3.99 0.56 3.99
C PHE A 136 5.34 0.68 4.73
N PRO A 137 6.27 1.54 4.27
CA PRO A 137 7.68 1.51 4.69
C PRO A 137 7.96 1.67 6.19
N ILE A 138 7.07 2.31 6.94
CA ILE A 138 7.24 2.47 8.40
C ILE A 138 6.83 1.23 9.20
N ALA A 139 6.14 0.27 8.57
CA ALA A 139 5.58 -0.89 9.27
C ALA A 139 6.68 -1.78 9.87
N SER A 140 7.77 -1.98 9.14
CA SER A 140 8.93 -2.75 9.58
C SER A 140 10.20 -2.38 8.79
N PRO A 141 11.41 -2.77 9.26
CA PRO A 141 12.63 -2.68 8.46
C PRO A 141 12.54 -3.44 7.14
N ASP A 142 11.88 -4.61 7.13
CA ASP A 142 11.72 -5.46 5.95
C ASP A 142 10.77 -4.83 4.92
N ASP A 143 9.70 -4.16 5.37
CA ASP A 143 8.81 -3.40 4.49
C ASP A 143 9.53 -2.24 3.83
N PHE A 144 10.31 -1.47 4.60
CA PHE A 144 11.12 -0.41 4.02
C PHE A 144 12.08 -0.95 2.97
N GLU A 145 12.81 -2.03 3.30
CA GLU A 145 13.81 -2.59 2.40
C GLU A 145 13.15 -3.15 1.13
N SER A 146 11.99 -3.80 1.25
CA SER A 146 11.23 -4.29 0.09
C SER A 146 10.82 -3.15 -0.84
N VAL A 147 10.29 -2.05 -0.32
CA VAL A 147 9.89 -0.88 -1.11
C VAL A 147 11.11 -0.22 -1.76
N ARG A 148 12.21 -0.08 -1.01
CA ARG A 148 13.48 0.48 -1.51
C ARG A 148 14.04 -0.34 -2.66
N MET A 149 14.10 -1.66 -2.52
CA MET A 149 14.57 -2.55 -3.58
C MET A 149 13.67 -2.50 -4.82
N ILE A 150 12.34 -2.49 -4.64
CA ILE A 150 11.40 -2.34 -5.76
C ILE A 150 11.59 -0.99 -6.46
N ALA A 151 11.81 0.09 -5.71
CA ALA A 151 12.07 1.42 -6.26
C ALA A 151 13.36 1.46 -7.09
N GLU A 152 14.44 0.88 -6.58
CA GLU A 152 15.75 0.90 -7.22
C GLU A 152 15.84 -0.05 -8.42
N GLU A 153 15.21 -1.21 -8.36
CA GLU A 153 15.22 -2.20 -9.44
C GLU A 153 14.08 -1.97 -10.43
N VAL A 154 12.84 -2.26 -10.02
CA VAL A 154 11.65 -2.26 -10.89
C VAL A 154 11.28 -0.84 -11.31
N GLY A 155 11.44 0.13 -10.41
CA GLY A 155 11.17 1.55 -10.68
C GLY A 155 12.16 2.22 -11.63
N ASN A 156 13.19 1.50 -12.10
CA ASN A 156 14.20 2.01 -13.03
C ASN A 156 14.35 1.17 -14.32
N GLU A 157 13.77 -0.03 -14.36
CA GLU A 157 13.85 -0.95 -15.50
C GLU A 157 12.67 -0.73 -16.46
N PRO A 158 12.90 -0.19 -17.68
CA PRO A 158 11.85 -0.04 -18.66
C PRO A 158 11.43 -1.37 -19.28
N ASN A 159 10.13 -1.54 -19.47
CA ASN A 159 9.56 -2.62 -20.28
C ASN A 159 9.93 -2.48 -21.76
N ALA A 160 9.58 -3.49 -22.56
CA ALA A 160 9.83 -3.52 -24.00
C ALA A 160 9.19 -2.33 -24.77
N ASP A 161 8.11 -1.75 -24.23
CA ASP A 161 7.42 -0.57 -24.77
C ASP A 161 7.97 0.77 -24.19
N GLY A 162 9.01 0.70 -23.37
CA GLY A 162 9.61 1.86 -22.69
C GLY A 162 8.89 2.27 -21.39
N HIS A 163 7.81 1.58 -21.01
CA HIS A 163 7.08 1.88 -19.78
C HIS A 163 7.91 1.60 -18.53
N VAL A 164 7.85 2.51 -17.57
CA VAL A 164 8.39 2.33 -16.22
C VAL A 164 7.25 2.70 -15.25
N PRO A 165 6.86 1.81 -14.32
CA PRO A 165 5.79 2.08 -13.38
C PRO A 165 6.20 3.16 -12.37
N VAL A 166 5.21 3.87 -11.84
CA VAL A 166 5.36 4.69 -10.65
C VAL A 166 5.50 3.75 -9.45
N ILE A 167 6.47 4.02 -8.58
CA ILE A 167 6.62 3.27 -7.34
C ILE A 167 6.09 4.12 -6.19
N CYS A 168 5.05 3.60 -5.54
CA CYS A 168 4.32 4.28 -4.48
C CYS A 168 4.56 3.63 -3.12
N GLY A 169 4.81 4.44 -2.10
CA GLY A 169 4.89 4.02 -0.70
C GLY A 169 3.80 4.68 0.13
N LEU A 170 3.07 3.90 0.91
CA LEU A 170 2.03 4.43 1.80
C LEU A 170 2.64 5.11 3.03
N SER A 171 2.01 6.17 3.53
CA SER A 171 2.38 6.85 4.76
C SER A 171 1.17 7.36 5.55
N ARG A 172 1.22 7.31 6.89
CA ARG A 172 0.34 8.15 7.73
C ARG A 172 0.82 9.60 7.69
N THR A 173 0.06 10.53 8.27
CA THR A 173 0.38 11.97 8.33
C THR A 173 1.43 12.37 9.40
N LYS A 174 2.20 11.42 9.90
CA LYS A 174 3.29 11.66 10.87
C LYS A 174 4.60 11.87 10.13
N PHE A 175 5.43 12.82 10.58
CA PHE A 175 6.68 13.15 9.89
C PHE A 175 7.62 11.96 9.71
N ALA A 176 7.83 11.16 10.75
CA ALA A 176 8.66 9.96 10.65
C ALA A 176 8.16 8.96 9.57
N ASP A 177 6.84 8.79 9.45
CA ASP A 177 6.24 7.94 8.42
C ASP A 177 6.48 8.52 7.01
N LEU A 178 6.31 9.85 6.85
CA LEU A 178 6.45 10.55 5.57
C LEU A 178 7.89 10.53 5.07
N GLU A 179 8.85 10.83 5.97
CA GLU A 179 10.28 10.76 5.69
C GLU A 179 10.68 9.33 5.32
N ARG A 180 10.19 8.33 6.07
CA ARG A 180 10.47 6.92 5.79
C ARG A 180 9.89 6.46 4.46
N ALA A 181 8.69 6.89 4.11
CA ALA A 181 8.07 6.57 2.83
C ALA A 181 8.86 7.21 1.68
N TRP A 182 9.22 8.48 1.80
CA TRP A 182 10.04 9.18 0.82
C TRP A 182 11.41 8.52 0.63
N ASP A 183 12.10 8.20 1.72
CA ASP A 183 13.40 7.54 1.68
C ASP A 183 13.36 6.18 0.98
N ALA A 184 12.24 5.46 1.08
CA ALA A 184 12.05 4.18 0.42
C ALA A 184 11.85 4.33 -1.10
N VAL A 185 11.07 5.33 -1.53
CA VAL A 185 10.68 5.43 -2.96
C VAL A 185 11.58 6.31 -3.80
N LYS A 186 12.32 7.26 -3.20
CA LYS A 186 13.08 8.31 -3.93
C LYS A 186 14.13 7.79 -4.92
N GLY A 187 14.50 6.51 -4.85
CA GLY A 187 15.39 5.85 -5.82
C GLY A 187 14.73 5.47 -7.14
N ALA A 188 13.40 5.49 -7.23
CA ALA A 188 12.67 5.20 -8.47
C ALA A 188 12.70 6.38 -9.45
N ARG A 189 12.59 6.09 -10.75
CA ARG A 189 12.45 7.12 -11.79
C ARG A 189 11.19 7.97 -11.61
N LYS A 190 10.12 7.36 -11.08
CA LYS A 190 8.82 7.99 -10.82
C LYS A 190 8.38 7.67 -9.38
N PRO A 191 8.88 8.39 -8.37
CA PRO A 191 8.56 8.13 -6.97
C PRO A 191 7.26 8.82 -6.56
N ARG A 192 6.35 8.09 -5.90
CA ARG A 192 5.10 8.62 -5.33
C ARG A 192 5.02 8.31 -3.84
N VAL A 193 4.49 9.24 -3.06
CA VAL A 193 4.04 8.95 -1.69
C VAL A 193 2.53 9.10 -1.62
N HIS A 194 1.86 8.04 -1.17
CA HIS A 194 0.44 8.06 -0.87
C HIS A 194 0.28 8.29 0.63
N THR A 195 -0.36 9.39 1.04
CA THR A 195 -0.69 9.65 2.43
C THR A 195 -2.20 9.67 2.67
N PHE A 196 -2.62 9.39 3.89
CA PHE A 196 -4.04 9.27 4.22
C PHE A 196 -4.33 9.68 5.66
N ILE A 197 -5.57 10.09 5.91
CA ILE A 197 -6.12 10.29 7.25
C ILE A 197 -7.62 9.99 7.23
N ALA A 198 -8.13 9.46 8.34
CA ALA A 198 -9.56 9.15 8.44
C ALA A 198 -10.41 10.43 8.50
N THR A 199 -11.53 10.42 7.78
CA THR A 199 -12.39 11.60 7.58
C THR A 199 -13.82 11.41 8.09
N SER A 200 -14.20 10.20 8.49
CA SER A 200 -15.51 9.94 9.07
C SER A 200 -15.57 10.38 10.53
N GLU A 201 -16.73 10.88 10.96
CA GLU A 201 -16.93 11.37 12.32
C GLU A 201 -16.52 10.34 13.39
N ILE A 202 -16.93 9.08 13.19
CA ILE A 202 -16.60 7.97 14.11
C ILE A 202 -15.09 7.78 14.20
N HIS A 203 -14.36 7.75 13.07
CA HIS A 203 -12.92 7.59 13.14
C HIS A 203 -12.22 8.83 13.72
N MET A 204 -12.67 10.04 13.40
CA MET A 204 -12.10 11.26 13.97
C MET A 204 -12.27 11.30 15.49
N GLN A 205 -13.46 10.99 16.01
CA GLN A 205 -13.76 10.99 17.44
C GLN A 205 -13.09 9.84 18.20
N PHE A 206 -13.23 8.60 17.71
CA PHE A 206 -12.88 7.41 18.50
C PHE A 206 -11.51 6.80 18.16
N LYS A 207 -11.04 6.92 16.91
CA LYS A 207 -9.74 6.38 16.46
C LYS A 207 -8.63 7.43 16.57
N LEU A 208 -8.83 8.61 15.99
CA LEU A 208 -7.83 9.67 15.93
C LEU A 208 -7.85 10.55 17.18
N LYS A 209 -9.04 10.75 17.77
CA LYS A 209 -9.29 11.73 18.84
C LYS A 209 -8.88 13.15 18.42
N MET A 210 -9.27 13.52 17.21
CA MET A 210 -8.96 14.81 16.60
C MET A 210 -10.26 15.50 16.17
N SER A 211 -10.28 16.82 16.29
CA SER A 211 -11.30 17.66 15.68
C SER A 211 -11.17 17.68 14.15
N PRO A 212 -12.24 18.01 13.40
CA PRO A 212 -12.19 18.19 11.95
C PRO A 212 -11.09 19.17 11.49
N ASP A 213 -10.86 20.24 12.26
CA ASP A 213 -9.83 21.24 11.96
C ASP A 213 -8.41 20.66 12.09
N GLU A 214 -8.13 19.93 13.17
CA GLU A 214 -6.84 19.24 13.36
C GLU A 214 -6.59 18.18 12.29
N VAL A 215 -7.63 17.51 11.79
CA VAL A 215 -7.51 16.53 10.70
C VAL A 215 -7.09 17.22 9.40
N VAL A 216 -7.72 18.34 9.05
CA VAL A 216 -7.34 19.14 7.86
C VAL A 216 -5.91 19.68 8.02
N GLU A 217 -5.57 20.25 9.18
CA GLU A 217 -4.23 20.77 9.45
C GLU A 217 -3.15 19.69 9.32
N ASN A 218 -3.41 18.49 9.85
CA ASN A 218 -2.50 17.36 9.73
C ASN A 218 -2.32 16.88 8.29
N ALA A 219 -3.40 16.81 7.51
CA ALA A 219 -3.34 16.45 6.10
C ALA A 219 -2.51 17.46 5.30
N VAL A 220 -2.80 18.76 5.46
CA VAL A 220 -2.07 19.86 4.78
C VAL A 220 -0.60 19.85 5.18
N ARG A 221 -0.29 19.69 6.47
CA ARG A 221 1.08 19.63 6.99
C ARG A 221 1.85 18.45 6.41
N ALA A 222 1.21 17.29 6.26
CA ALA A 222 1.82 16.11 5.67
C ALA A 222 2.19 16.34 4.19
N VAL A 223 1.26 16.88 3.39
CA VAL A 223 1.50 17.17 1.96
C VAL A 223 2.60 18.22 1.79
N LYS A 224 2.55 19.33 2.55
CA LYS A 224 3.59 20.37 2.50
C LYS A 224 4.97 19.83 2.87
N HIS A 225 5.02 18.93 3.86
CA HIS A 225 6.27 18.33 4.26
C HIS A 225 6.84 17.41 3.18
N LEU A 226 6.02 16.55 2.56
CA LEU A 226 6.45 15.74 1.41
C LEU A 226 6.96 16.60 0.26
N ARG A 227 6.28 17.73 -0.04
CA ARG A 227 6.78 18.71 -1.02
C ARG A 227 8.15 19.26 -0.62
N SER A 228 8.36 19.59 0.66
CA SER A 228 9.65 20.08 1.16
C SER A 228 10.79 19.06 1.08
N LEU A 229 10.47 17.76 1.08
CA LEU A 229 11.44 16.68 0.88
C LEU A 229 11.82 16.46 -0.59
N GLY A 230 11.12 17.12 -1.53
CA GLY A 230 11.32 16.98 -2.97
C GLY A 230 10.35 16.00 -3.65
N CYS A 231 9.35 15.47 -2.94
CA CYS A 231 8.34 14.62 -3.53
C CYS A 231 7.40 15.46 -4.41
N THR A 232 7.38 15.21 -5.72
CA THR A 232 6.55 15.93 -6.70
C THR A 232 5.24 15.21 -7.05
N ASP A 233 5.10 13.95 -6.66
CA ASP A 233 3.91 13.13 -6.91
C ASP A 233 3.34 12.62 -5.57
N ILE A 234 2.27 13.26 -5.09
CA ILE A 234 1.69 13.02 -3.77
C ILE A 234 0.21 12.70 -3.93
N GLU A 235 -0.19 11.50 -3.53
CA GLU A 235 -1.60 11.12 -3.45
C GLU A 235 -2.11 11.30 -2.02
N PHE A 236 -3.33 11.82 -1.87
CA PHE A 236 -4.01 11.92 -0.58
C PHE A 236 -5.32 11.14 -0.60
N SER A 237 -5.49 10.21 0.34
CA SER A 237 -6.74 9.49 0.52
C SER A 237 -7.49 9.93 1.80
N PRO A 238 -8.74 10.39 1.68
CA PRO A 238 -9.64 10.47 2.83
C PRO A 238 -10.08 9.05 3.24
N GLU A 239 -9.42 8.48 4.25
CA GLU A 239 -9.80 7.16 4.77
C GLU A 239 -11.25 7.22 5.28
N ASP A 240 -12.03 6.22 4.90
CA ASP A 240 -13.46 6.10 5.23
C ASP A 240 -14.38 7.16 4.60
N ALA A 241 -14.01 7.68 3.43
CA ALA A 241 -14.80 8.67 2.68
C ALA A 241 -16.26 8.27 2.44
N GLY A 242 -16.54 6.98 2.20
CA GLY A 242 -17.91 6.48 1.96
C GLY A 242 -18.87 6.64 3.15
N ARG A 243 -18.36 6.98 4.35
CA ARG A 243 -19.14 7.27 5.56
C ARG A 243 -18.89 8.67 6.12
N SER A 244 -18.22 9.53 5.34
CA SER A 244 -17.85 10.87 5.75
C SER A 244 -18.86 11.90 5.26
N ASP A 245 -18.92 13.05 5.93
CA ASP A 245 -19.71 14.19 5.46
C ASP A 245 -19.13 14.74 4.15
N PRO A 246 -19.90 14.82 3.05
CA PRO A 246 -19.44 15.37 1.78
C PRO A 246 -18.85 16.79 1.89
N GLU A 247 -19.42 17.67 2.73
CA GLU A 247 -18.91 19.04 2.88
C GLU A 247 -17.52 19.05 3.53
N PHE A 248 -17.31 18.20 4.52
CA PHE A 248 -15.98 17.99 5.10
C PHE A 248 -14.99 17.42 4.08
N LEU A 249 -15.44 16.49 3.21
CA LEU A 249 -14.59 15.96 2.14
C LEU A 249 -14.16 17.05 1.16
N TYR A 250 -15.06 17.93 0.72
CA TYR A 250 -14.69 19.06 -0.15
C TYR A 250 -13.68 19.98 0.51
N ARG A 251 -13.88 20.27 1.80
CA ARG A 251 -12.97 21.10 2.60
C ARG A 251 -11.56 20.51 2.65
N ILE A 252 -11.43 19.24 3.03
CA ILE A 252 -10.11 18.63 3.19
C ILE A 252 -9.43 18.39 1.84
N LEU A 253 -10.17 17.93 0.82
CA LEU A 253 -9.64 17.70 -0.52
C LEU A 253 -9.15 19.00 -1.16
N GLY A 254 -9.93 20.09 -1.07
CA GLY A 254 -9.50 21.41 -1.52
C GLY A 254 -8.22 21.86 -0.84
N ALA A 255 -8.15 21.73 0.49
CA ALA A 255 -6.98 22.13 1.27
C ALA A 255 -5.71 21.32 0.92
N VAL A 256 -5.81 20.01 0.68
CA VAL A 256 -4.64 19.20 0.29
C VAL A 256 -4.23 19.44 -1.16
N ILE A 257 -5.17 19.74 -2.07
CA ILE A 257 -4.84 20.14 -3.45
C ILE A 257 -4.06 21.46 -3.42
N GLU A 258 -4.52 22.46 -2.68
CA GLU A 258 -3.79 23.73 -2.49
C GLU A 258 -2.42 23.53 -1.84
N ALA A 259 -2.30 22.57 -0.92
CA ALA A 259 -1.02 22.19 -0.31
C ALA A 259 -0.06 21.48 -1.28
N GLY A 260 -0.59 20.90 -2.36
CA GLY A 260 0.16 20.27 -3.43
C GLY A 260 -0.09 18.79 -3.63
N ALA A 261 -1.23 18.20 -3.26
CA ALA A 261 -1.58 16.84 -3.72
C ALA A 261 -1.81 16.82 -5.26
N THR A 262 -1.57 15.69 -5.93
CA THR A 262 -1.55 15.54 -7.40
C THR A 262 -2.14 14.24 -7.92
#